data_AF-A0A960G042-F1
#
_entry.id   AF-A0A960G042-F1
#
_cell.length_a   1.000
_cell.length_b   1.000
_cell.length_c   1.000
_cell.angle_alpha   90.00
_cell.angle_beta   90.00
_cell.angle_gamma   90.00
#
_symmetry.space_group_name_H-M   'P 1'
#
loop_
_entity.id
_entity.type
_entity.pdbx_description
1 polymer ?
#
loop_
_entity_poly.entity_id
_entity_poly.type
_entity_poly.pdbx_seq_one_letter_code
_entity_poly.pdbx_strand_id
1 'polypeptide(L)'
;MLGASVWVILGVTSAVRLWVIWGSFFWQDDYIHIWTAWNASASELILQNWNGHREPASFAVQWLLARAAPQVWWPAALLLSVIAVGTSAMFWLMLRRWGGATPGTATATILFAAWPATMLAQQWLSAGLEAVALLLMLVAGWLLARPRRWTPVVVGVLCALAWTFHERAVYFVPVLFAIAWLYSGLWQAWRDNRRSWLVLVGVTLLALGLRVFDGLPGRTPGTSIPGALWSAGPGSVLRSVLGWLPFDVQQRTVVPVAAGLWAVAVLAVWMVILLIGLATQPRQTVLVAGVTAALLLAEVLSFVVLRGGFAGAGLAADPRFTLVTGTVLLAGIGSFDFTWRPVVAVAAAVALLGSWSMWTIARPVDPGRQWLAQARALRPGADLAATPSPPRMLAHFFFITDPPVYELGTTRTLLQVGPEPARFPEQAARPLKIDESGAVGPLEFTALLVSQRRQCGEVRVPELDAGVRVIRLRREGGGITYVMPPPGPVAPIVVDGACVDRVEVGIPGR
;
A
#
# COMPACT_ATOMS: atom_id res chain seq x y z
N MET A 1 0.18 -18.68 31.21
CA MET A 1 1.54 -18.19 30.90
C MET A 1 1.75 -17.98 29.40
N LEU A 2 1.63 -19.00 28.55
CA LEU A 2 1.82 -18.87 27.08
C LEU A 2 1.05 -17.70 26.43
N GLY A 3 -0.25 -17.57 26.71
CA GLY A 3 -1.05 -16.47 26.16
C GLY A 3 -0.60 -15.08 26.62
N ALA A 4 -0.05 -14.94 27.83
CA ALA A 4 0.50 -13.66 28.29
C ALA A 4 1.79 -13.32 27.54
N SER A 5 2.67 -14.30 27.32
CA SER A 5 3.90 -14.13 26.52
C SER A 5 3.60 -13.68 25.09
N VAL A 6 2.58 -14.24 24.45
CA VAL A 6 2.13 -13.82 23.12
C VAL A 6 1.68 -12.36 23.12
N TRP A 7 0.89 -11.93 24.11
CA TRP A 7 0.47 -10.53 24.24
C TRP A 7 1.63 -9.57 24.49
N VAL A 8 2.65 -9.97 25.26
CA VAL A 8 3.86 -9.17 25.47
C VAL A 8 4.59 -8.97 24.13
N ILE A 9 4.80 -10.04 23.36
CA ILE A 9 5.46 -9.95 22.06
C ILE A 9 4.63 -9.14 21.05
N LEU A 10 3.30 -9.32 21.05
CA LEU A 10 2.38 -8.48 20.27
C LEU A 10 2.51 -7.01 20.66
N GLY A 11 2.61 -6.70 21.95
CA GLY A 11 2.81 -5.34 22.45
C GLY A 11 4.13 -4.73 21.95
N VAL A 12 5.23 -5.47 22.04
CA VAL A 12 6.56 -5.02 21.57
C VAL A 12 6.57 -4.83 20.05
N THR A 13 6.11 -5.81 19.28
CA THR A 13 6.05 -5.72 17.81
C THR A 13 5.09 -4.60 17.36
N SER A 14 3.97 -4.42 18.05
CA SER A 14 3.06 -3.28 17.80
C SER A 14 3.75 -1.96 18.08
N ALA A 15 4.48 -1.82 19.19
CA ALA A 15 5.21 -0.58 19.48
C ALA A 15 6.21 -0.21 18.36
N VAL A 16 6.92 -1.20 17.81
CA VAL A 16 7.79 -1.00 16.64
C VAL A 16 7.00 -0.55 15.41
N ARG A 17 5.86 -1.19 15.10
CA ARG A 17 5.00 -0.79 13.98
C ARG A 17 4.50 0.63 14.15
N LEU A 18 4.02 0.99 15.33
CA LEU A 18 3.56 2.33 15.65
C LEU A 18 4.69 3.34 15.46
N TRP A 19 5.90 3.04 15.95
CA TRP A 19 7.07 3.89 15.72
C TRP A 19 7.31 4.15 14.23
N VAL A 20 7.25 3.11 13.39
CA VAL A 20 7.46 3.23 11.94
C VAL A 20 6.33 4.03 11.28
N ILE A 21 5.06 3.74 11.61
CA ILE A 21 3.87 4.43 11.07
C ILE A 21 3.90 5.92 11.43
N TRP A 22 4.12 6.24 12.69
CA TRP A 22 4.12 7.63 13.17
C TRP A 22 5.31 8.43 12.63
N GLY A 23 6.44 7.77 12.36
CA GLY A 23 7.57 8.37 11.65
C GLY A 23 7.37 8.49 10.13
N SER A 24 6.30 7.94 9.57
CA SER A 24 6.01 7.92 8.14
C SER A 24 5.35 9.21 7.63
N PHE A 25 4.91 9.18 6.38
CA PHE A 25 4.38 10.30 5.63
C PHE A 25 3.54 9.77 4.46
N PHE A 26 2.77 10.65 3.81
CA PHE A 26 2.02 10.30 2.61
C PHE A 26 2.97 9.90 1.48
N TRP A 27 2.70 8.78 0.83
CA TRP A 27 3.54 8.26 -0.24
C TRP A 27 2.76 8.04 -1.54
N GLN A 28 3.35 8.45 -2.68
CA GLN A 28 2.87 8.22 -4.05
C GLN A 28 1.34 8.30 -4.23
N ASP A 29 0.64 7.15 -4.16
CA ASP A 29 -0.81 7.04 -4.31
C ASP A 29 -1.56 7.89 -3.28
N ASP A 30 -1.03 8.01 -2.06
CA ASP A 30 -1.60 8.84 -1.00
C ASP A 30 -1.71 10.30 -1.43
N TYR A 31 -0.65 10.84 -2.03
CA TYR A 31 -0.65 12.23 -2.49
C TYR A 31 -1.66 12.42 -3.62
N ILE A 32 -1.74 11.47 -4.53
CA ILE A 32 -2.68 11.54 -5.64
C ILE A 32 -4.11 11.53 -5.10
N HIS A 33 -4.46 10.58 -4.26
CA HIS A 33 -5.80 10.45 -3.72
C HIS A 33 -6.18 11.63 -2.82
N ILE A 34 -5.29 12.10 -1.93
CA ILE A 34 -5.54 13.28 -1.09
C ILE A 34 -5.73 14.53 -1.96
N TRP A 35 -4.89 14.70 -2.98
CA TRP A 35 -5.03 15.79 -3.94
C TRP A 35 -6.35 15.70 -4.70
N THR A 36 -6.72 14.54 -5.24
CA THR A 36 -7.98 14.37 -5.96
C THR A 36 -9.16 14.60 -5.01
N ALA A 37 -9.11 14.12 -3.78
CA ALA A 37 -10.20 14.25 -2.83
C ALA A 37 -10.46 15.68 -2.34
N TRP A 38 -9.41 16.48 -2.32
CA TRP A 38 -9.50 17.91 -2.07
C TRP A 38 -10.24 18.63 -3.21
N ASN A 39 -10.00 18.19 -4.43
CA ASN A 39 -10.35 18.87 -5.67
C ASN A 39 -11.63 18.35 -6.32
N ALA A 40 -12.07 17.15 -5.97
CA ALA A 40 -13.26 16.50 -6.47
C ALA A 40 -14.36 16.43 -5.39
N SER A 41 -15.61 16.36 -5.84
CA SER A 41 -16.72 16.00 -4.98
C SER A 41 -16.54 14.57 -4.42
N ALA A 42 -17.18 14.29 -3.29
CA ALA A 42 -17.15 12.94 -2.72
C ALA A 42 -17.64 11.88 -3.72
N SER A 43 -18.68 12.21 -4.51
CA SER A 43 -19.24 11.31 -5.52
C SER A 43 -18.27 10.97 -6.65
N GLU A 44 -17.49 11.95 -7.12
CA GLU A 44 -16.52 11.73 -8.20
C GLU A 44 -15.38 10.83 -7.73
N LEU A 45 -14.85 11.07 -6.53
CA LEU A 45 -13.75 10.28 -5.99
C LEU A 45 -14.20 8.87 -5.54
N ILE A 46 -15.29 8.76 -4.80
CA ILE A 46 -15.74 7.48 -4.21
C ILE A 46 -16.10 6.46 -5.31
N LEU A 47 -16.64 6.93 -6.43
CA LEU A 47 -17.06 6.07 -7.54
C LEU A 47 -15.97 5.93 -8.63
N GLN A 48 -14.81 6.57 -8.46
CA GLN A 48 -13.75 6.53 -9.46
C GLN A 48 -13.21 5.11 -9.65
N ASN A 49 -12.77 4.84 -10.89
CA ASN A 49 -11.95 3.69 -11.20
C ASN A 49 -10.49 4.15 -11.27
N TRP A 50 -9.70 3.74 -10.28
CA TRP A 50 -8.28 4.08 -10.16
C TRP A 50 -7.43 2.89 -10.57
N ASN A 51 -6.68 2.98 -11.68
CA ASN A 51 -5.82 1.89 -12.18
C ASN A 51 -6.54 0.53 -12.29
N GLY A 52 -7.83 0.53 -12.64
CA GLY A 52 -8.66 -0.69 -12.71
C GLY A 52 -9.29 -1.12 -11.38
N HIS A 53 -9.12 -0.35 -10.32
CA HIS A 53 -9.64 -0.63 -8.98
C HIS A 53 -10.77 0.33 -8.60
N ARG A 54 -11.87 -0.23 -8.08
CA ARG A 54 -12.91 0.50 -7.34
C ARG A 54 -12.79 0.23 -5.85
N GLU A 55 -12.53 1.27 -5.10
CA GLU A 55 -12.29 1.20 -3.66
C GLU A 55 -13.08 2.29 -2.92
N PRO A 56 -14.42 2.26 -3.01
CA PRO A 56 -15.26 3.36 -2.54
C PRO A 56 -15.05 3.71 -1.06
N ALA A 57 -14.85 2.72 -0.18
CA ALA A 57 -14.59 2.98 1.23
C ALA A 57 -13.16 3.51 1.47
N SER A 58 -12.17 3.00 0.72
CA SER A 58 -10.80 3.54 0.76
C SER A 58 -10.80 5.01 0.37
N PHE A 59 -11.45 5.36 -0.75
CA PHE A 59 -11.57 6.73 -1.22
C PHE A 59 -12.43 7.60 -0.31
N ALA A 60 -13.50 7.08 0.28
CA ALA A 60 -14.29 7.83 1.25
C ALA A 60 -13.47 8.24 2.48
N VAL A 61 -12.62 7.33 2.98
CA VAL A 61 -11.70 7.63 4.09
C VAL A 61 -10.68 8.67 3.68
N GLN A 62 -10.06 8.52 2.50
CA GLN A 62 -9.08 9.48 2.00
C GLN A 62 -9.70 10.86 1.77
N TRP A 63 -10.95 10.91 1.31
CA TRP A 63 -11.72 12.15 1.19
C TRP A 63 -12.02 12.80 2.52
N LEU A 64 -12.49 12.03 3.50
CA LEU A 64 -12.73 12.54 4.84
C LEU A 64 -11.45 13.10 5.46
N LEU A 65 -10.32 12.38 5.34
CA LEU A 65 -9.03 12.81 5.85
C LEU A 65 -8.53 14.07 5.15
N ALA A 66 -8.65 14.15 3.82
CA ALA A 66 -8.27 15.34 3.05
C ALA A 66 -9.09 16.56 3.48
N ARG A 67 -10.39 16.40 3.77
CA ARG A 67 -11.27 17.51 4.20
C ARG A 67 -11.08 17.91 5.66
N ALA A 68 -10.90 16.95 6.56
CA ALA A 68 -10.82 17.21 7.99
C ALA A 68 -9.43 17.68 8.44
N ALA A 69 -8.36 17.19 7.81
CA ALA A 69 -6.99 17.46 8.22
C ALA A 69 -6.03 17.41 7.01
N PRO A 70 -6.09 18.39 6.10
CA PRO A 70 -5.32 18.40 4.86
C PRO A 70 -3.81 18.32 5.10
N GLN A 71 -3.16 17.37 4.44
CA GLN A 71 -1.71 17.13 4.51
C GLN A 71 -1.17 16.88 5.93
N VAL A 72 -2.05 16.62 6.90
CA VAL A 72 -1.64 16.29 8.27
C VAL A 72 -1.51 14.77 8.37
N TRP A 73 -0.32 14.29 8.74
CA TRP A 73 -0.04 12.85 8.79
C TRP A 73 -0.68 12.13 9.99
N TRP A 74 -0.74 12.77 11.17
CA TRP A 74 -1.13 12.08 12.40
C TRP A 74 -2.52 11.40 12.37
N PRO A 75 -3.56 11.92 11.67
CA PRO A 75 -4.85 11.23 11.56
C PRO A 75 -4.75 9.94 10.74
N ALA A 76 -3.97 9.95 9.64
CA ALA A 76 -3.67 8.76 8.85
C ALA A 76 -2.85 7.77 9.69
N ALA A 77 -1.85 8.26 10.44
CA ALA A 77 -1.05 7.44 11.34
C ALA A 77 -1.91 6.74 12.41
N LEU A 78 -2.89 7.43 12.99
CA LEU A 78 -3.83 6.86 13.96
C LEU A 78 -4.66 5.73 13.33
N LEU A 79 -5.20 5.95 12.14
CA LEU A 79 -5.97 4.92 11.42
C LEU A 79 -5.10 3.68 11.11
N LEU A 80 -3.92 3.90 10.54
CA LEU A 80 -2.96 2.84 10.23
C LEU A 80 -2.52 2.09 11.49
N SER A 81 -2.38 2.79 12.63
CA SER A 81 -2.09 2.19 13.93
C SER A 81 -3.17 1.19 14.35
N VAL A 82 -4.45 1.57 14.19
CA VAL A 82 -5.59 0.69 14.49
C VAL A 82 -5.57 -0.54 13.57
N ILE A 83 -5.30 -0.34 12.27
CA ILE A 83 -5.22 -1.44 11.30
C ILE A 83 -4.08 -2.39 11.66
N ALA A 84 -2.89 -1.87 11.95
CA ALA A 84 -1.70 -2.65 12.26
C ALA A 84 -1.87 -3.49 13.54
N VAL A 85 -2.24 -2.84 14.64
CA VAL A 85 -2.47 -3.51 15.94
C VAL A 85 -3.65 -4.47 15.85
N GLY A 86 -4.75 -4.02 15.22
CA GLY A 86 -5.94 -4.83 15.02
C GLY A 86 -5.66 -6.09 14.23
N THR A 87 -4.85 -6.02 13.17
CA THR A 87 -4.50 -7.18 12.32
C THR A 87 -3.71 -8.21 13.13
N SER A 88 -2.66 -7.80 13.85
CA SER A 88 -1.86 -8.73 14.66
C SER A 88 -2.65 -9.32 15.83
N ALA A 89 -3.43 -8.51 16.53
CA ALA A 89 -4.28 -8.98 17.63
C ALA A 89 -5.39 -9.92 17.13
N MET A 90 -6.02 -9.60 16.00
CA MET A 90 -7.09 -10.44 15.47
C MET A 90 -6.58 -11.75 14.89
N PHE A 91 -5.38 -11.78 14.34
CA PHE A 91 -4.73 -13.04 13.93
C PHE A 91 -4.58 -13.98 15.14
N TRP A 92 -4.04 -13.48 16.26
CA TRP A 92 -3.94 -14.25 17.51
C TRP A 92 -5.30 -14.75 18.00
N LEU A 93 -6.28 -13.85 18.10
CA LEU A 93 -7.60 -14.18 18.61
C LEU A 93 -8.30 -15.22 17.74
N MET A 94 -8.17 -15.10 16.42
CA MET A 94 -8.69 -16.07 15.45
C MET A 94 -8.04 -17.44 15.66
N LEU A 95 -6.70 -17.54 15.61
CA LEU A 95 -6.00 -18.83 15.75
C LEU A 95 -6.28 -19.48 17.11
N ARG A 96 -6.25 -18.69 18.19
CA ARG A 96 -6.57 -19.18 19.53
C ARG A 96 -7.98 -19.73 19.63
N ARG A 97 -8.93 -19.20 18.87
CA ARG A 97 -10.32 -19.66 18.89
C ARG A 97 -10.51 -20.95 18.09
N TRP A 98 -9.75 -21.14 17.02
CA TRP A 98 -9.73 -22.37 16.21
C TRP A 98 -8.94 -23.51 16.87
N GLY A 99 -7.69 -23.25 17.27
CA GLY A 99 -6.76 -24.27 17.75
C GLY A 99 -6.46 -24.25 19.25
N GLY A 100 -7.04 -23.32 20.02
CA GLY A 100 -6.69 -23.12 21.43
C GLY A 100 -5.39 -22.35 21.63
N ALA A 101 -4.94 -22.21 22.88
CA ALA A 101 -3.66 -21.56 23.21
C ALA A 101 -2.53 -22.59 23.31
N THR A 102 -2.02 -23.00 22.15
CA THR A 102 -0.99 -24.03 21.97
C THR A 102 0.36 -23.42 21.56
N PRO A 103 1.49 -24.13 21.74
CA PRO A 103 2.78 -23.67 21.21
C PRO A 103 2.75 -23.35 19.72
N GLY A 104 2.01 -24.12 18.90
CA GLY A 104 1.84 -23.83 17.47
C GLY A 104 1.12 -22.53 17.18
N THR A 105 -0.07 -22.33 17.74
CA THR A 105 -0.83 -21.08 17.54
C THR A 105 -0.07 -19.86 18.08
N ALA A 106 0.69 -20.01 19.17
CA ALA A 106 1.57 -18.97 19.68
C ALA A 106 2.73 -18.65 18.72
N THR A 107 3.44 -19.67 18.23
CA THR A 107 4.52 -19.52 17.24
C THR A 107 4.04 -18.83 15.97
N ALA A 108 2.94 -19.31 15.39
CA ALA A 108 2.33 -18.71 14.20
C ALA A 108 2.02 -17.22 14.41
N THR A 109 1.45 -16.88 15.58
CA THR A 109 1.09 -15.52 15.93
C THR A 109 2.31 -14.63 16.12
N ILE A 110 3.34 -15.12 16.82
CA ILE A 110 4.59 -14.38 17.05
C ILE A 110 5.28 -14.07 15.71
N LEU A 111 5.36 -15.07 14.82
CA LEU A 111 5.94 -14.90 13.50
C LEU A 111 5.14 -13.89 12.68
N PHE A 112 3.81 -14.02 12.63
CA PHE A 112 2.93 -13.08 11.93
C PHE A 112 3.06 -11.65 12.46
N ALA A 113 3.09 -11.47 13.78
CA ALA A 113 3.23 -10.16 14.41
C ALA A 113 4.56 -9.48 14.09
N ALA A 114 5.62 -10.27 13.93
CA ALA A 114 6.94 -9.78 13.56
C ALA A 114 7.22 -9.82 12.06
N TRP A 115 6.22 -10.11 11.22
CA TRP A 115 6.40 -10.31 9.79
C TRP A 115 6.52 -8.97 9.04
N PRO A 116 7.70 -8.60 8.49
CA PRO A 116 7.91 -7.27 7.91
C PRO A 116 7.04 -6.97 6.68
N ALA A 117 6.59 -7.99 5.94
CA ALA A 117 5.74 -7.83 4.77
C ALA A 117 4.43 -7.08 5.08
N THR A 118 3.84 -7.34 6.25
CA THR A 118 2.63 -6.64 6.70
C THR A 118 2.89 -5.16 7.00
N MET A 119 4.11 -4.80 7.43
CA MET A 119 4.48 -3.42 7.71
C MET A 119 4.59 -2.58 6.43
N LEU A 120 5.02 -3.17 5.31
CA LEU A 120 5.12 -2.46 4.02
C LEU A 120 3.77 -2.00 3.49
N ALA A 121 2.71 -2.77 3.71
CA ALA A 121 1.36 -2.31 3.41
C ALA A 121 0.91 -1.22 4.40
N GLN A 122 1.27 -1.35 5.68
CA GLN A 122 0.72 -0.51 6.76
C GLN A 122 1.41 0.83 6.97
N GLN A 123 2.55 1.09 6.33
CA GLN A 123 3.31 2.33 6.55
C GLN A 123 2.80 3.55 5.75
N TRP A 124 1.93 3.33 4.76
CA TRP A 124 1.38 4.36 3.87
C TRP A 124 -0.14 4.21 3.78
N LEU A 125 -0.85 5.32 3.57
CA LEU A 125 -2.30 5.39 3.79
C LEU A 125 -3.06 4.47 2.83
N SER A 126 -2.87 4.63 1.53
CA SER A 126 -3.60 3.90 0.48
C SER A 126 -3.35 2.40 0.59
N ALA A 127 -2.08 2.00 0.65
CA ALA A 127 -1.71 0.59 0.84
C ALA A 127 -2.23 0.01 2.17
N GLY A 128 -2.28 0.83 3.22
CA GLY A 128 -2.76 0.41 4.52
C GLY A 128 -4.28 0.25 4.56
N LEU A 129 -5.02 1.04 3.80
CA LEU A 129 -6.46 0.87 3.61
C LEU A 129 -6.78 -0.44 2.89
N GLU A 130 -5.92 -0.92 1.98
CA GLU A 130 -6.07 -2.26 1.39
C GLU A 130 -6.00 -3.37 2.46
N ALA A 131 -5.17 -3.17 3.50
CA ALA A 131 -5.01 -4.13 4.60
C ALA A 131 -6.25 -4.22 5.52
N VAL A 132 -7.21 -3.29 5.40
CA VAL A 132 -8.51 -3.39 6.09
C VAL A 132 -9.25 -4.66 5.67
N ALA A 133 -9.15 -5.06 4.39
CA ALA A 133 -9.76 -6.30 3.90
C ALA A 133 -9.22 -7.53 4.67
N LEU A 134 -7.92 -7.56 4.97
CA LEU A 134 -7.33 -8.63 5.79
C LEU A 134 -7.83 -8.56 7.24
N LEU A 135 -7.88 -7.39 7.86
CA LEU A 135 -8.41 -7.24 9.22
C LEU A 135 -9.86 -7.76 9.33
N LEU A 136 -10.73 -7.35 8.40
CA LEU A 136 -12.13 -7.79 8.36
C LEU A 136 -12.23 -9.31 8.13
N MET A 137 -11.35 -9.87 7.31
CA MET A 137 -11.23 -11.31 7.10
C MET A 137 -10.87 -12.03 8.40
N LEU A 138 -9.87 -11.55 9.16
CA LEU A 138 -9.50 -12.14 10.45
C LEU A 138 -10.63 -12.08 11.48
N VAL A 139 -11.39 -10.97 11.51
CA VAL A 139 -12.60 -10.86 12.34
C VAL A 139 -13.67 -11.88 11.92
N ALA A 140 -13.91 -12.05 10.62
CA ALA A 140 -14.83 -13.07 10.12
C ALA A 140 -14.35 -14.48 10.47
N GLY A 141 -13.05 -14.77 10.33
CA GLY A 141 -12.46 -16.05 10.72
C GLY A 141 -12.63 -16.36 12.21
N TRP A 142 -12.51 -15.34 13.08
CA TRP A 142 -12.81 -15.48 14.51
C TRP A 142 -14.29 -15.81 14.78
N LEU A 143 -15.22 -15.19 14.04
CA LEU A 143 -16.65 -15.49 14.14
C LEU A 143 -16.98 -16.91 13.67
N LEU A 144 -16.37 -17.35 12.55
CA LEU A 144 -16.58 -18.69 11.97
C LEU A 144 -16.02 -19.82 12.83
N ALA A 145 -15.03 -19.54 13.67
CA ALA A 145 -14.46 -20.53 14.61
C ALA A 145 -15.49 -21.03 15.63
N ARG A 146 -16.49 -20.20 15.99
CA ARG A 146 -17.62 -20.60 16.85
C ARG A 146 -18.88 -19.87 16.38
N PRO A 147 -19.54 -20.38 15.32
CA PRO A 147 -20.63 -19.69 14.67
C PRO A 147 -21.87 -19.62 15.57
N ARG A 148 -22.66 -18.56 15.37
CA ARG A 148 -23.97 -18.33 15.96
C ARG A 148 -24.99 -18.15 14.85
N ARG A 149 -26.28 -18.14 15.21
CA ARG A 149 -27.39 -17.94 14.25
C ARG A 149 -27.25 -16.70 13.36
N TRP A 150 -26.62 -15.64 13.88
CA TRP A 150 -26.39 -14.37 13.17
C TRP A 150 -25.06 -14.30 12.42
N THR A 151 -24.16 -15.26 12.61
CA THR A 151 -22.82 -15.26 12.01
C THR A 151 -22.86 -15.10 10.48
N PRO A 152 -23.73 -15.81 9.72
CA PRO A 152 -23.78 -15.65 8.27
C PRO A 152 -24.01 -14.20 7.82
N VAL A 153 -24.90 -13.48 8.49
CA VAL A 153 -25.21 -12.07 8.17
C VAL A 153 -24.00 -11.19 8.43
N VAL A 154 -23.39 -11.32 9.62
CA VAL A 154 -22.27 -10.46 10.00
C VAL A 154 -21.04 -10.71 9.12
N VAL A 155 -20.70 -11.97 8.82
CA VAL A 155 -19.56 -12.24 7.93
C VAL A 155 -19.84 -11.80 6.48
N GLY A 156 -21.11 -11.87 6.03
CA GLY A 156 -21.53 -11.32 4.75
C GLY A 156 -21.33 -9.81 4.67
N VAL A 157 -21.73 -9.07 5.73
CA VAL A 157 -21.51 -7.62 5.84
C VAL A 157 -20.02 -7.29 5.88
N LEU A 158 -19.21 -8.03 6.65
CA LEU A 158 -17.76 -7.85 6.70
C LEU A 158 -17.11 -8.09 5.32
N CYS A 159 -17.55 -9.12 4.60
CA CYS A 159 -17.07 -9.41 3.25
C CYS A 159 -17.44 -8.29 2.27
N ALA A 160 -18.71 -7.84 2.28
CA ALA A 160 -19.16 -6.73 1.44
C ALA A 160 -18.36 -5.45 1.75
N LEU A 161 -18.14 -5.14 3.03
CA LEU A 161 -17.31 -4.01 3.45
C LEU A 161 -15.86 -4.18 2.96
N ALA A 162 -15.27 -5.37 3.08
CA ALA A 162 -13.91 -5.61 2.57
C ALA A 162 -13.80 -5.34 1.07
N TRP A 163 -14.80 -5.74 0.28
CA TRP A 163 -14.87 -5.45 -1.16
C TRP A 163 -14.94 -3.95 -1.48
N THR A 164 -15.49 -3.12 -0.57
CA THR A 164 -15.47 -1.66 -0.73
C THR A 164 -14.12 -1.03 -0.45
N PHE A 165 -13.21 -1.72 0.26
CA PHE A 165 -11.85 -1.25 0.50
C PHE A 165 -10.89 -1.71 -0.59
N HIS A 166 -10.95 -2.98 -1.02
CA HIS A 166 -10.04 -3.49 -2.05
C HIS A 166 -10.56 -4.79 -2.68
N GLU A 167 -10.25 -5.02 -3.96
CA GLU A 167 -10.65 -6.24 -4.69
C GLU A 167 -9.95 -7.52 -4.22
N ARG A 168 -8.88 -7.38 -3.43
CA ARG A 168 -8.25 -8.49 -2.70
C ARG A 168 -9.21 -9.17 -1.73
N ALA A 169 -10.36 -8.56 -1.43
CA ALA A 169 -11.49 -9.23 -0.80
C ALA A 169 -11.98 -10.48 -1.59
N VAL A 170 -11.57 -10.70 -2.84
CA VAL A 170 -11.77 -11.99 -3.53
C VAL A 170 -11.23 -13.18 -2.74
N TYR A 171 -10.16 -12.96 -1.95
CA TYR A 171 -9.54 -14.01 -1.13
C TYR A 171 -10.32 -14.35 0.15
N PHE A 172 -11.40 -13.62 0.48
CA PHE A 172 -12.17 -13.80 1.71
C PHE A 172 -12.70 -15.23 1.87
N VAL A 173 -13.23 -15.82 0.80
CA VAL A 173 -13.72 -17.21 0.81
C VAL A 173 -12.57 -18.22 0.87
N PRO A 174 -11.62 -18.26 -0.09
CA PRO A 174 -10.62 -19.33 -0.14
C PRO A 174 -9.71 -19.33 1.09
N VAL A 175 -9.37 -18.17 1.66
CA VAL A 175 -8.50 -18.07 2.84
C VAL A 175 -9.21 -18.55 4.09
N LEU A 176 -10.42 -18.07 4.35
CA LEU A 176 -11.16 -18.48 5.55
C LEU A 176 -11.52 -19.96 5.49
N PHE A 177 -11.86 -20.46 4.31
CA PHE A 177 -12.12 -21.89 4.12
C PHE A 177 -10.85 -22.73 4.30
N ALA A 178 -9.71 -22.28 3.76
CA ALA A 178 -8.41 -22.91 3.99
C ALA A 178 -8.08 -23.00 5.48
N ILE A 179 -8.18 -21.89 6.23
CA ILE A 179 -7.92 -21.89 7.67
C ILE A 179 -8.89 -22.82 8.40
N ALA A 180 -10.19 -22.78 8.10
CA ALA A 180 -11.16 -23.68 8.70
C ALA A 180 -10.82 -25.16 8.42
N TRP A 181 -10.42 -25.49 7.18
CA TRP A 181 -9.99 -26.84 6.79
C TRP A 181 -8.76 -27.27 7.60
N LEU A 182 -7.74 -26.41 7.73
CA LEU A 182 -6.51 -26.73 8.45
C LEU A 182 -6.74 -27.10 9.92
N TYR A 183 -7.73 -26.51 10.57
CA TYR A 183 -8.01 -26.72 12.01
C TYR A 183 -9.13 -27.70 12.32
N SER A 184 -10.11 -27.88 11.43
CA SER A 184 -11.30 -28.71 11.69
C SER A 184 -11.49 -29.88 10.72
N GLY A 185 -10.74 -29.90 9.61
CA GLY A 185 -10.95 -30.85 8.52
C GLY A 185 -12.01 -30.37 7.51
N LEU A 186 -11.91 -30.85 6.27
CA LEU A 186 -12.71 -30.34 5.14
C LEU A 186 -14.22 -30.42 5.38
N TRP A 187 -14.69 -31.60 5.81
CA TRP A 187 -16.13 -31.84 6.00
C TRP A 187 -16.70 -31.06 7.17
N GLN A 188 -15.97 -30.97 8.28
CA GLN A 188 -16.41 -30.25 9.47
C GLN A 188 -16.42 -28.75 9.21
N ALA A 189 -15.38 -28.22 8.56
CA ALA A 189 -15.29 -26.82 8.13
C ALA A 189 -16.51 -26.41 7.29
N TRP A 190 -16.89 -27.23 6.30
CA TRP A 190 -18.08 -26.99 5.48
C TRP A 190 -19.37 -27.09 6.29
N ARG A 191 -19.56 -28.19 7.04
CA ARG A 191 -20.82 -28.50 7.72
C ARG A 191 -21.17 -27.47 8.79
N ASP A 192 -20.20 -27.08 9.60
CA ASP A 192 -20.43 -26.18 10.75
C ASP A 192 -20.77 -24.75 10.33
N ASN A 193 -20.34 -24.36 9.13
CA ASN A 193 -20.45 -22.98 8.62
C ASN A 193 -21.16 -22.87 7.26
N ARG A 194 -21.90 -23.91 6.83
CA ARG A 194 -22.52 -23.99 5.48
C ARG A 194 -23.24 -22.70 5.07
N ARG A 195 -24.10 -22.16 5.94
CA ARG A 195 -24.84 -20.92 5.66
C ARG A 195 -23.91 -19.73 5.45
N SER A 196 -22.89 -19.59 6.30
CA SER A 196 -21.88 -18.54 6.18
C SER A 196 -21.10 -18.67 4.87
N TRP A 197 -20.69 -19.88 4.48
CA TRP A 197 -19.99 -20.10 3.21
C TRP A 197 -20.82 -19.70 2.00
N LEU A 198 -22.10 -20.08 1.97
CA LEU A 198 -23.01 -19.70 0.89
C LEU A 198 -23.18 -18.17 0.81
N VAL A 199 -23.30 -17.48 1.95
CA VAL A 199 -23.38 -16.02 1.98
C VAL A 199 -22.08 -15.39 1.45
N LEU A 200 -20.92 -15.85 1.92
CA LEU A 200 -19.63 -15.32 1.49
C LEU A 200 -19.41 -15.54 -0.01
N VAL A 201 -19.73 -16.73 -0.54
CA VAL A 201 -19.71 -17.03 -1.97
C VAL A 201 -20.67 -16.12 -2.74
N GLY A 202 -21.90 -15.96 -2.27
CA GLY A 202 -22.90 -15.09 -2.90
C GLY A 202 -22.45 -13.62 -2.99
N VAL A 203 -21.92 -13.08 -1.90
CA VAL A 203 -21.38 -11.70 -1.86
C VAL A 203 -20.18 -11.55 -2.81
N THR A 204 -19.25 -12.51 -2.79
CA THR A 204 -18.08 -12.50 -3.68
C THR A 204 -18.48 -12.59 -5.15
N LEU A 205 -19.42 -13.48 -5.51
CA LEU A 205 -19.91 -13.60 -6.89
C LEU A 205 -20.62 -12.33 -7.35
N LEU A 206 -21.43 -11.71 -6.49
CA LEU A 206 -22.06 -10.43 -6.79
C LEU A 206 -21.02 -9.33 -7.05
N ALA A 207 -20.01 -9.21 -6.17
CA ALA A 207 -18.95 -8.23 -6.33
C ALA A 207 -18.12 -8.45 -7.61
N LEU A 208 -17.78 -9.71 -7.93
CA LEU A 208 -17.13 -10.07 -9.18
C LEU A 208 -18.00 -9.73 -10.40
N GLY A 209 -19.30 -10.00 -10.34
CA GLY A 209 -20.25 -9.64 -11.40
C GLY A 209 -20.30 -8.14 -11.64
N LEU A 210 -20.32 -7.33 -10.58
CA LEU A 210 -20.23 -5.86 -10.67
C LEU A 210 -18.91 -5.42 -11.34
N ARG A 211 -17.78 -6.06 -11.01
CA ARG A 211 -16.49 -5.75 -11.63
C ARG A 211 -16.42 -6.13 -13.11
N VAL A 212 -16.98 -7.29 -13.50
CA VAL A 212 -17.06 -7.67 -14.91
C VAL A 212 -17.91 -6.66 -15.70
N PHE A 213 -19.02 -6.19 -15.10
CA PHE A 213 -19.87 -5.16 -15.72
C PHE A 213 -19.15 -3.81 -15.90
N ASP A 214 -18.20 -3.49 -15.02
CA ASP A 214 -17.38 -2.28 -15.14
C ASP A 214 -16.35 -2.35 -16.27
N GLY A 215 -15.94 -3.55 -16.67
CA GLY A 215 -14.98 -3.80 -17.76
C GLY A 215 -15.58 -3.89 -19.16
N LEU A 216 -16.88 -3.61 -19.33
CA LEU A 216 -17.55 -3.66 -20.64
C LEU A 216 -17.09 -2.52 -21.58
N PRO A 217 -17.11 -2.74 -22.92
CA PRO A 217 -16.66 -1.76 -23.91
C PRO A 217 -17.36 -0.40 -23.75
N GLY A 218 -16.58 0.69 -23.80
CA GLY A 218 -17.07 2.07 -23.59
C GLY A 218 -16.86 2.62 -22.17
N ARG A 219 -16.30 1.82 -21.25
CA ARG A 219 -15.81 2.25 -19.93
C ARG A 219 -14.31 1.96 -19.86
N THR A 220 -13.50 2.90 -19.36
CA THR A 220 -12.02 2.82 -19.34
C THR A 220 -11.53 1.63 -18.51
N PRO A 221 -11.10 0.52 -19.13
CA PRO A 221 -10.45 -0.57 -18.42
C PRO A 221 -8.98 -0.17 -18.27
N GLY A 222 -8.39 -0.36 -17.08
CA GLY A 222 -6.94 -0.28 -16.94
C GLY A 222 -6.30 -1.31 -17.90
N THR A 223 -5.31 -0.89 -18.68
CA THR A 223 -4.63 -1.78 -19.62
C THR A 223 -3.79 -2.83 -18.89
N SER A 224 -4.15 -4.10 -19.02
CA SER A 224 -3.34 -5.24 -18.57
C SER A 224 -2.33 -5.60 -19.66
N ILE A 225 -1.04 -5.40 -19.40
CA ILE A 225 0.05 -5.90 -20.26
C ILE A 225 0.54 -7.22 -19.61
N PRO A 226 0.79 -8.32 -20.34
CA PRO A 226 1.38 -9.55 -19.81
C PRO A 226 2.90 -9.42 -19.56
N GLY A 227 3.48 -10.13 -18.58
CA GLY A 227 4.92 -10.09 -18.33
C GLY A 227 5.51 -11.36 -17.72
N ALA A 228 6.80 -11.32 -17.38
CA ALA A 228 7.60 -12.52 -17.12
C ALA A 228 7.24 -13.24 -15.80
N LEU A 229 7.04 -14.57 -15.88
CA LEU A 229 6.66 -15.46 -14.77
C LEU A 229 7.66 -15.47 -13.60
N TRP A 230 8.96 -15.31 -13.88
CA TRP A 230 10.02 -15.48 -12.88
C TRP A 230 10.06 -14.35 -11.82
N SER A 231 9.83 -13.10 -12.25
CA SER A 231 9.83 -11.94 -11.35
C SER A 231 8.50 -11.78 -10.59
N ALA A 232 7.40 -12.26 -11.15
CA ALA A 232 6.06 -12.24 -10.54
C ALA A 232 5.79 -13.38 -9.55
N GLY A 233 6.45 -14.53 -9.76
CA GLY A 233 6.18 -15.74 -9.01
C GLY A 233 7.17 -16.00 -7.87
N PRO A 234 8.15 -16.90 -8.05
CA PRO A 234 8.95 -17.42 -6.94
C PRO A 234 9.73 -16.36 -6.15
N GLY A 235 10.22 -15.30 -6.82
CA GLY A 235 10.99 -14.23 -6.19
C GLY A 235 10.18 -13.37 -5.22
N SER A 236 8.91 -13.08 -5.51
CA SER A 236 8.02 -12.28 -4.64
C SER A 236 7.65 -13.05 -3.37
N VAL A 237 7.47 -14.36 -3.51
CA VAL A 237 7.13 -15.31 -2.45
C VAL A 237 8.28 -15.53 -1.49
N LEU A 238 9.49 -15.69 -2.03
CA LEU A 238 10.70 -15.74 -1.23
C LEU A 238 10.86 -14.47 -0.39
N ARG A 239 10.45 -13.31 -0.91
CA ARG A 239 10.56 -12.02 -0.23
C ARG A 239 9.45 -11.75 0.77
N SER A 240 8.20 -12.11 0.44
CA SER A 240 7.06 -11.94 1.34
C SER A 240 7.00 -13.04 2.37
N VAL A 241 6.78 -14.28 1.95
CA VAL A 241 6.45 -15.41 2.83
C VAL A 241 7.66 -15.86 3.62
N LEU A 242 8.88 -15.58 3.14
CA LEU A 242 10.11 -16.20 3.66
C LEU A 242 11.19 -15.17 4.10
N GLY A 243 10.89 -13.86 4.07
CA GLY A 243 11.83 -12.78 4.41
C GLY A 243 11.58 -12.10 5.76
N TRP A 244 12.13 -12.64 6.85
CA TRP A 244 12.28 -11.93 8.15
C TRP A 244 13.58 -11.11 8.25
N LEU A 245 14.31 -11.03 7.13
CA LEU A 245 15.63 -10.42 7.02
C LEU A 245 15.53 -8.92 6.72
N PRO A 246 16.62 -8.14 6.95
CA PRO A 246 16.57 -6.69 6.95
C PRO A 246 16.16 -6.13 5.59
N PHE A 247 15.20 -5.21 5.62
CA PHE A 247 14.79 -4.41 4.48
C PHE A 247 16.00 -3.80 3.79
N ASP A 248 16.14 -4.02 2.48
CA ASP A 248 17.13 -3.32 1.67
C ASP A 248 16.69 -1.86 1.54
N VAL A 249 17.30 -1.06 2.39
CA VAL A 249 17.03 0.37 2.50
C VAL A 249 17.43 1.13 1.22
N GLN A 250 18.40 0.62 0.44
CA GLN A 250 18.86 1.25 -0.80
C GLN A 250 17.92 0.95 -1.97
N GLN A 251 17.45 -0.30 -2.08
CA GLN A 251 16.52 -0.71 -3.14
C GLN A 251 15.05 -0.52 -2.76
N ARG A 252 14.76 -0.10 -1.51
CA ARG A 252 13.40 0.01 -0.94
C ARG A 252 12.57 -1.27 -1.11
N THR A 253 13.23 -2.42 -1.10
CA THR A 253 12.60 -3.73 -1.18
C THR A 253 13.09 -4.61 -0.06
N VAL A 254 12.39 -5.70 0.24
CA VAL A 254 12.78 -6.55 1.38
C VAL A 254 14.14 -7.24 1.16
N VAL A 255 14.60 -7.47 -0.09
CA VAL A 255 15.88 -8.17 -0.44
C VAL A 255 16.25 -7.90 -1.92
N PRO A 256 17.55 -7.96 -2.34
CA PRO A 256 18.00 -7.52 -3.67
C PRO A 256 17.34 -8.18 -4.88
N VAL A 257 17.37 -7.48 -6.02
CA VAL A 257 16.89 -7.94 -7.34
C VAL A 257 17.44 -9.32 -7.76
N ALA A 258 18.62 -9.74 -7.29
CA ALA A 258 19.21 -11.05 -7.59
C ALA A 258 19.02 -12.05 -6.42
N ALA A 259 18.35 -13.17 -6.68
CA ALA A 259 17.99 -14.19 -5.69
C ALA A 259 19.21 -14.78 -4.92
N GLY A 260 20.42 -14.79 -5.50
CA GLY A 260 21.71 -15.06 -4.84
C GLY A 260 21.79 -16.33 -3.97
N LEU A 261 22.86 -16.44 -3.16
CA LEU A 261 23.03 -17.51 -2.15
C LEU A 261 21.98 -17.44 -1.03
N TRP A 262 21.33 -16.29 -0.89
CA TRP A 262 20.30 -16.05 0.11
C TRP A 262 19.03 -16.86 -0.12
N ALA A 263 18.51 -16.88 -1.36
CA ALA A 263 17.33 -17.68 -1.68
C ALA A 263 17.59 -19.17 -1.40
N VAL A 264 18.83 -19.63 -1.63
CA VAL A 264 19.25 -21.00 -1.32
C VAL A 264 19.20 -21.28 0.19
N ALA A 265 19.69 -20.37 1.03
CA ALA A 265 19.64 -20.54 2.49
C ALA A 265 18.19 -20.57 3.02
N VAL A 266 17.34 -19.67 2.53
CA VAL A 266 15.91 -19.64 2.89
C VAL A 266 15.20 -20.92 2.44
N LEU A 267 15.44 -21.37 1.21
CA LEU A 267 14.92 -22.63 0.69
C LEU A 267 15.41 -23.82 1.53
N ALA A 268 16.69 -23.84 1.92
CA ALA A 268 17.24 -24.90 2.76
C ALA A 268 16.55 -24.97 4.13
N VAL A 269 16.35 -23.84 4.81
CA VAL A 269 15.62 -23.79 6.09
C VAL A 269 14.20 -24.36 5.94
N TRP A 270 13.48 -23.97 4.88
CA TRP A 270 12.12 -24.46 4.64
C TRP A 270 12.07 -25.91 4.20
N MET A 271 13.03 -26.37 3.41
CA MET A 271 13.16 -27.80 3.11
C MET A 271 13.37 -28.59 4.41
N VAL A 272 14.21 -28.11 5.32
CA VAL A 272 14.41 -28.76 6.62
C VAL A 272 13.10 -28.75 7.43
N ILE A 273 12.39 -27.62 7.51
CA ILE A 273 11.07 -27.54 8.19
C ILE A 273 10.06 -28.50 7.56
N LEU A 274 10.00 -28.54 6.22
CA LEU A 274 9.11 -29.43 5.47
C LEU A 274 9.45 -30.89 5.73
N LEU A 275 10.73 -31.26 5.70
CA LEU A 275 11.20 -32.62 5.98
C LEU A 275 10.90 -33.03 7.43
N ILE A 276 11.13 -32.14 8.41
CA ILE A 276 10.74 -32.37 9.80
C ILE A 276 9.22 -32.56 9.90
N GLY A 277 8.44 -31.72 9.24
CA GLY A 277 6.98 -31.83 9.19
C GLY A 277 6.53 -33.15 8.56
N LEU A 278 7.11 -33.55 7.44
CA LEU A 278 6.80 -34.81 6.77
C LEU A 278 7.18 -36.02 7.64
N ALA A 279 8.27 -35.94 8.39
CA ALA A 279 8.69 -37.00 9.32
C ALA A 279 7.79 -37.11 10.56
N THR A 280 7.22 -35.99 11.04
CA THR A 280 6.49 -35.95 12.32
C THR A 280 4.98 -35.93 12.16
N GLN A 281 4.45 -35.18 11.20
CA GLN A 281 3.02 -35.00 10.91
C GLN A 281 2.77 -34.94 9.38
N PRO A 282 2.96 -36.06 8.65
CA PRO A 282 2.97 -36.07 7.18
C PRO A 282 1.66 -35.56 6.57
N ARG A 283 0.52 -36.00 7.10
CA ARG A 283 -0.80 -35.61 6.58
C ARG A 283 -1.03 -34.10 6.70
N GLN A 284 -0.72 -33.52 7.86
CA GLN A 284 -0.88 -32.09 8.08
C GLN A 284 0.10 -31.28 7.24
N THR A 285 1.33 -31.77 7.10
CA THR A 285 2.36 -31.12 6.28
C THR A 285 1.97 -31.07 4.81
N VAL A 286 1.51 -32.19 4.24
CA VAL A 286 1.03 -32.25 2.86
C VAL A 286 -0.16 -31.31 2.67
N LEU A 287 -1.08 -31.26 3.64
CA LEU A 287 -2.23 -30.37 3.58
C LEU A 287 -1.83 -28.89 3.58
N VAL A 288 -1.02 -28.46 4.55
CA VAL A 288 -0.56 -27.06 4.67
C VAL A 288 0.25 -26.66 3.44
N ALA A 289 1.19 -27.51 3.00
CA ALA A 289 2.01 -27.24 1.81
C ALA A 289 1.14 -27.18 0.55
N GLY A 290 0.21 -28.11 0.36
CA GLY A 290 -0.67 -28.17 -0.81
C GLY A 290 -1.61 -26.97 -0.89
N VAL A 291 -2.27 -26.60 0.21
CA VAL A 291 -3.16 -25.42 0.26
C VAL A 291 -2.40 -24.14 0.02
N THR A 292 -1.22 -23.99 0.64
CA THR A 292 -0.36 -22.80 0.45
C THR A 292 0.12 -22.72 -1.00
N ALA A 293 0.57 -23.83 -1.59
CA ALA A 293 1.02 -23.87 -2.99
C ALA A 293 -0.11 -23.57 -3.98
N ALA A 294 -1.34 -24.04 -3.71
CA ALA A 294 -2.49 -23.75 -4.56
C ALA A 294 -2.88 -22.27 -4.53
N LEU A 295 -2.92 -21.64 -3.34
CA LEU A 295 -3.15 -20.20 -3.21
C LEU A 295 -2.05 -19.40 -3.88
N LEU A 296 -0.81 -19.84 -3.72
CA LEU A 296 0.33 -19.20 -4.33
C LEU A 296 0.24 -19.22 -5.85
N LEU A 297 -0.04 -20.39 -6.41
CA LEU A 297 -0.21 -20.53 -7.86
C LEU A 297 -1.33 -19.62 -8.35
N ALA A 298 -2.45 -19.53 -7.62
CA ALA A 298 -3.54 -18.63 -7.97
C ALA A 298 -3.14 -17.16 -7.93
N GLU A 299 -2.43 -16.69 -6.90
CA GLU A 299 -1.92 -15.31 -6.81
C GLU A 299 -0.96 -14.98 -7.95
N VAL A 300 0.00 -15.87 -8.21
CA VAL A 300 1.02 -15.69 -9.25
C VAL A 300 0.39 -15.68 -10.64
N LEU A 301 -0.49 -16.64 -10.94
CA LEU A 301 -1.20 -16.68 -12.23
C LEU A 301 -2.09 -15.44 -12.40
N SER A 302 -2.80 -15.02 -11.35
CA SER A 302 -3.62 -13.81 -11.40
C SER A 302 -2.76 -12.58 -11.69
N PHE A 303 -1.59 -12.47 -11.06
CA PHE A 303 -0.68 -11.36 -11.33
C PHE A 303 -0.09 -11.41 -12.75
N VAL A 304 0.40 -12.57 -13.20
CA VAL A 304 0.98 -12.74 -14.53
C VAL A 304 -0.04 -12.40 -15.62
N VAL A 305 -1.28 -12.87 -15.47
CA VAL A 305 -2.38 -12.65 -16.42
C VAL A 305 -2.87 -11.21 -16.40
N LEU A 306 -3.00 -10.60 -15.21
CA LEU A 306 -3.66 -9.30 -15.07
C LEU A 306 -2.71 -8.09 -15.06
N ARG A 307 -1.43 -8.27 -14.70
CA ARG A 307 -0.51 -7.16 -14.34
C ARG A 307 0.94 -7.32 -14.80
N GLY A 308 1.36 -8.49 -15.29
CA GLY A 308 2.78 -8.85 -15.42
C GLY A 308 3.64 -7.87 -16.25
N GLY A 309 3.07 -7.24 -17.26
CA GLY A 309 3.75 -6.36 -18.22
C GLY A 309 3.62 -4.87 -17.91
N PHE A 310 2.67 -4.47 -17.06
CA PHE A 310 2.56 -3.08 -16.57
C PHE A 310 3.55 -2.82 -15.42
N ALA A 311 3.83 -3.86 -14.63
CA ALA A 311 4.55 -3.76 -13.36
C ALA A 311 6.08 -3.85 -13.49
N GLY A 312 6.61 -4.43 -14.58
CA GLY A 312 8.03 -4.77 -14.68
C GLY A 312 8.49 -5.77 -13.59
N ALA A 313 9.77 -6.14 -13.60
CA ALA A 313 10.30 -7.15 -12.67
C ALA A 313 10.37 -6.70 -11.20
N GLY A 314 10.48 -5.38 -10.95
CA GLY A 314 10.60 -4.82 -9.60
C GLY A 314 9.29 -4.85 -8.81
N LEU A 315 8.19 -4.39 -9.42
CA LEU A 315 6.88 -4.35 -8.76
C LEU A 315 6.25 -5.75 -8.65
N ALA A 316 6.58 -6.64 -9.59
CA ALA A 316 6.24 -8.06 -9.53
C ALA A 316 6.83 -8.77 -8.29
N ALA A 317 7.91 -8.24 -7.73
CA ALA A 317 8.57 -8.76 -6.55
C ALA A 317 8.17 -8.04 -5.25
N ASP A 318 7.14 -7.20 -5.28
CA ASP A 318 6.59 -6.54 -4.10
C ASP A 318 5.90 -7.56 -3.19
N PRO A 319 6.29 -7.65 -1.90
CA PRO A 319 5.79 -8.66 -1.00
C PRO A 319 4.29 -8.51 -0.67
N ARG A 320 3.68 -7.35 -0.96
CA ARG A 320 2.25 -7.14 -0.79
C ARG A 320 1.41 -8.09 -1.65
N PHE A 321 1.92 -8.56 -2.79
CA PHE A 321 1.16 -9.41 -3.71
C PHE A 321 0.94 -10.85 -3.22
N THR A 322 1.69 -11.28 -2.21
CA THR A 322 1.67 -12.65 -1.67
C THR A 322 1.40 -12.68 -0.17
N LEU A 323 0.88 -11.56 0.36
CA LEU A 323 0.54 -11.36 1.75
C LEU A 323 -0.52 -12.36 2.24
N VAL A 324 -1.47 -12.72 1.39
CA VAL A 324 -2.54 -13.66 1.72
C VAL A 324 -2.01 -15.10 1.80
N THR A 325 -1.19 -15.52 0.83
CA THR A 325 -0.51 -16.83 0.90
C THR A 325 0.32 -16.96 2.16
N GLY A 326 1.12 -15.95 2.51
CA GLY A 326 1.92 -15.99 3.74
C GLY A 326 1.07 -16.02 5.02
N THR A 327 -0.08 -15.36 5.02
CA THR A 327 -1.05 -15.43 6.13
C THR A 327 -1.57 -16.85 6.33
N VAL A 328 -1.93 -17.55 5.24
CA VAL A 328 -2.40 -18.95 5.31
C VAL A 328 -1.29 -19.90 5.73
N LEU A 329 -0.06 -19.73 5.22
CA LEU A 329 1.08 -20.54 5.65
C LEU A 329 1.32 -20.41 7.16
N LEU A 330 1.35 -19.17 7.68
CA LEU A 330 1.54 -18.91 9.10
C LEU A 330 0.37 -19.47 9.93
N ALA A 331 -0.88 -19.32 9.48
CA ALA A 331 -2.02 -19.95 10.13
C ALA A 331 -1.90 -21.48 10.14
N GLY A 332 -1.37 -22.07 9.06
CA GLY A 332 -1.09 -23.49 8.92
C GLY A 332 -0.01 -24.00 9.88
N ILE A 333 1.06 -23.24 10.11
CA ILE A 333 2.03 -23.55 11.18
C ILE A 333 1.31 -23.68 12.53
N GLY A 334 0.31 -22.84 12.79
CA GLY A 334 -0.45 -22.89 14.04
C GLY A 334 -1.31 -24.13 14.21
N SER A 335 -1.63 -24.84 13.13
CA SER A 335 -2.45 -26.06 13.15
C SER A 335 -1.67 -27.33 13.52
N PHE A 336 -0.34 -27.27 13.57
CA PHE A 336 0.49 -28.38 14.00
C PHE A 336 0.44 -28.57 15.51
N ASP A 337 0.37 -29.83 15.93
CA ASP A 337 0.42 -30.18 17.35
C ASP A 337 1.88 -30.19 17.86
N PHE A 338 2.43 -29.01 18.10
CA PHE A 338 3.75 -28.88 18.71
C PHE A 338 3.68 -29.06 20.23
N THR A 339 4.26 -30.15 20.72
CA THR A 339 4.47 -30.38 22.16
C THR A 339 5.76 -29.71 22.67
N TRP A 340 6.69 -29.38 21.77
CA TRP A 340 8.01 -28.83 22.08
C TRP A 340 7.95 -27.31 22.35
N ARG A 341 7.87 -26.93 23.63
CA ARG A 341 7.79 -25.52 24.08
C ARG A 341 8.92 -24.60 23.58
N PRO A 342 10.18 -25.04 23.41
CA PRO A 342 11.24 -24.18 22.88
C PRO A 342 10.98 -23.62 21.48
N VAL A 343 10.06 -24.18 20.70
CA VAL A 343 9.64 -23.62 19.40
C VAL A 343 9.15 -22.17 19.53
N VAL A 344 8.54 -21.83 20.66
CA VAL A 344 8.05 -20.47 20.95
C VAL A 344 9.21 -19.52 21.22
N ALA A 345 10.28 -20.01 21.87
CA ALA A 345 11.49 -19.22 22.10
C ALA A 345 12.24 -18.96 20.78
N VAL A 346 12.31 -19.95 19.88
CA VAL A 346 12.84 -19.76 18.52
C VAL A 346 12.00 -18.73 17.76
N ALA A 347 10.67 -18.83 17.81
CA ALA A 347 9.78 -17.85 17.19
C ALA A 347 10.00 -16.44 17.76
N ALA A 348 10.19 -16.31 19.08
CA ALA A 348 10.48 -15.04 19.72
C ALA A 348 11.84 -14.46 19.27
N ALA A 349 12.87 -15.29 19.08
CA ALA A 349 14.16 -14.87 18.53
C ALA A 349 14.02 -14.38 17.08
N VAL A 350 13.25 -15.10 16.24
CA VAL A 350 12.92 -14.65 14.88
C VAL A 350 12.11 -13.35 14.91
N ALA A 351 11.25 -13.17 15.91
CA ALA A 351 10.50 -11.93 16.08
C ALA A 351 11.39 -10.72 16.39
N LEU A 352 12.54 -10.91 17.05
CA LEU A 352 13.54 -9.85 17.21
C LEU A 352 14.13 -9.44 15.86
N LEU A 353 14.47 -10.41 14.99
CA LEU A 353 14.96 -10.14 13.63
C LEU A 353 13.92 -9.42 12.78
N GLY A 354 12.66 -9.89 12.82
CA GLY A 354 11.55 -9.24 12.13
C GLY A 354 11.27 -7.82 12.64
N SER A 355 11.34 -7.61 13.95
CA SER A 355 11.20 -6.28 14.55
C SER A 355 12.34 -5.35 14.17
N TRP A 356 13.57 -5.87 14.13
CA TRP A 356 14.72 -5.12 13.64
C TRP A 356 14.56 -4.75 12.16
N SER A 357 14.11 -5.69 11.32
CA SER A 357 13.81 -5.43 9.89
C SER A 357 12.71 -4.38 9.70
N MET A 358 11.61 -4.46 10.48
CA MET A 358 10.56 -3.43 10.47
C MET A 358 11.11 -2.08 10.90
N TRP A 359 11.95 -2.04 11.94
CA TRP A 359 12.57 -0.80 12.39
C TRP A 359 13.56 -0.22 11.35
N THR A 360 14.26 -1.05 10.57
CA THR A 360 15.11 -0.55 9.48
C THR A 360 14.33 0.11 8.36
N ILE A 361 13.04 -0.22 8.17
CA ILE A 361 12.14 0.50 7.25
C ILE A 361 11.99 1.97 7.69
N ALA A 362 12.02 2.26 8.99
CA ALA A 362 11.97 3.63 9.51
C ALA A 362 13.29 4.40 9.38
N ARG A 363 14.42 3.75 9.02
CA ARG A 363 15.71 4.43 8.95
C ARG A 363 15.71 5.48 7.83
N PRO A 364 16.29 6.66 8.08
CA PRO A 364 16.27 7.79 7.17
C PRO A 364 17.30 7.59 6.06
N VAL A 365 16.98 6.76 5.09
CA VAL A 365 17.65 6.78 3.76
C VAL A 365 16.65 7.19 2.70
N ASP A 366 15.46 7.63 3.11
CA ASP A 366 14.51 8.22 2.21
C ASP A 366 14.92 9.66 1.89
N PRO A 367 15.40 9.95 0.65
CA PRO A 367 15.65 11.31 0.21
C PRO A 367 14.48 12.26 0.49
N GLY A 368 13.22 11.79 0.49
CA GLY A 368 12.06 12.62 0.84
C GLY A 368 12.03 13.07 2.30
N ARG A 369 12.36 12.19 3.26
CA ARG A 369 12.42 12.56 4.69
C ARG A 369 13.65 13.39 5.02
N GLN A 370 14.81 13.06 4.44
CA GLN A 370 16.02 13.87 4.61
C GLN A 370 15.83 15.27 4.04
N TRP A 371 15.24 15.38 2.85
CA TRP A 371 14.86 16.65 2.24
C TRP A 371 13.88 17.43 3.12
N LEU A 372 12.80 16.81 3.61
CA LEU A 372 11.80 17.50 4.44
C LEU A 372 12.39 17.95 5.79
N ALA A 373 13.26 17.12 6.40
CA ALA A 373 13.96 17.47 7.63
C ALA A 373 14.95 18.61 7.42
N GLN A 374 15.73 18.58 6.33
CA GLN A 374 16.61 19.68 5.95
C GLN A 374 15.82 20.96 5.67
N ALA A 375 14.73 20.88 4.90
CA ALA A 375 13.87 22.03 4.60
C ALA A 375 13.28 22.68 5.87
N ARG A 376 12.81 21.86 6.83
CA ARG A 376 12.32 22.34 8.14
C ARG A 376 13.42 22.93 9.02
N ALA A 377 14.61 22.35 9.00
CA ALA A 377 15.76 22.87 9.75
C ALA A 377 16.29 24.19 9.16
N LEU A 378 16.23 24.35 7.84
CA LEU A 378 16.68 25.56 7.12
C LEU A 378 15.73 26.74 7.29
N ARG A 379 14.43 26.50 7.56
CA ARG A 379 13.48 27.55 7.94
C ARG A 379 12.47 27.09 9.00
N PRO A 380 12.80 27.24 10.30
CA PRO A 380 11.84 27.07 11.38
C PRO A 380 10.65 28.02 11.19
N GLY A 381 9.43 27.47 11.08
CA GLY A 381 8.19 28.26 10.93
C GLY A 381 7.75 28.59 9.50
N ALA A 382 8.41 28.04 8.47
CA ALA A 382 7.89 28.12 7.10
C ALA A 382 6.78 27.09 6.86
N ASP A 383 5.64 27.53 6.33
CA ASP A 383 4.61 26.66 5.75
C ASP A 383 5.14 26.03 4.46
N LEU A 384 5.84 24.91 4.61
CA LEU A 384 6.31 24.11 3.49
C LEU A 384 5.14 23.29 2.97
N ALA A 385 4.57 23.69 1.82
CA ALA A 385 3.63 22.86 1.09
C ALA A 385 4.32 21.57 0.65
N ALA A 386 3.68 20.43 0.92
CA ALA A 386 4.16 19.13 0.44
C ALA A 386 3.81 18.97 -1.05
N THR A 387 4.55 19.63 -1.94
CA THR A 387 4.46 19.32 -3.39
C THR A 387 5.25 18.06 -3.71
N PRO A 388 4.76 17.20 -4.63
CA PRO A 388 4.99 15.76 -4.59
C PRO A 388 6.41 15.37 -4.99
N SER A 389 6.91 14.35 -4.29
CA SER A 389 7.98 13.41 -4.64
C SER A 389 9.18 13.98 -5.44
N PRO A 390 10.39 14.06 -4.83
CA PRO A 390 11.61 14.44 -5.55
C PRO A 390 11.78 13.65 -6.86
N PRO A 391 12.22 14.25 -7.97
CA PRO A 391 12.39 13.57 -9.27
C PRO A 391 13.18 12.25 -9.19
N ARG A 392 14.23 12.18 -8.36
CA ARG A 392 15.01 10.96 -8.10
C ARG A 392 14.19 9.80 -7.52
N MET A 393 13.16 10.13 -6.74
CA MET A 393 12.31 9.18 -6.04
C MET A 393 11.39 8.41 -7.00
N LEU A 394 11.02 9.04 -8.11
CA LEU A 394 10.20 8.45 -9.16
C LEU A 394 11.07 7.82 -10.26
N ALA A 395 12.27 8.36 -10.51
CA ALA A 395 13.25 7.77 -11.41
C ALA A 395 13.62 6.32 -11.01
N HIS A 396 13.79 6.06 -9.70
CA HIS A 396 14.16 4.75 -9.17
C HIS A 396 13.13 3.63 -9.39
N PHE A 397 11.84 3.94 -9.58
CA PHE A 397 10.80 2.91 -9.71
C PHE A 397 10.33 2.67 -11.14
N PHE A 398 10.38 3.68 -12.00
CA PHE A 398 9.89 3.58 -13.37
C PHE A 398 11.00 3.43 -14.43
N PHE A 399 12.24 3.80 -14.11
CA PHE A 399 13.34 3.80 -15.08
C PHE A 399 14.51 2.97 -14.57
N ILE A 400 14.63 1.75 -15.09
CA ILE A 400 15.67 0.77 -14.70
C ILE A 400 16.92 0.90 -15.59
N THR A 401 17.02 1.92 -16.42
CA THR A 401 18.19 2.16 -17.27
C THR A 401 19.16 3.09 -16.57
N ASP A 402 20.43 2.69 -16.54
CA ASP A 402 21.55 3.52 -16.09
C ASP A 402 22.45 3.83 -17.31
N PRO A 403 22.64 5.10 -17.69
CA PRO A 403 21.97 6.27 -17.13
C PRO A 403 20.49 6.31 -17.54
N PRO A 404 19.61 6.94 -16.73
CA PRO A 404 18.23 7.14 -17.14
C PRO A 404 18.24 8.01 -18.40
N VAL A 405 17.94 7.40 -19.55
CA VAL A 405 17.99 8.03 -20.88
C VAL A 405 17.03 9.22 -20.99
N TYR A 406 16.09 9.33 -20.05
CA TYR A 406 15.19 10.47 -19.91
C TYR A 406 15.17 10.98 -18.46
N GLU A 407 15.93 12.05 -18.19
CA GLU A 407 15.67 12.94 -17.05
C GLU A 407 14.36 13.71 -17.30
N LEU A 408 13.23 13.05 -17.06
CA LEU A 408 11.97 13.77 -16.90
C LEU A 408 11.98 14.34 -15.48
N GLY A 409 12.53 15.54 -15.33
CA GLY A 409 12.32 16.37 -14.15
C GLY A 409 10.83 16.39 -13.83
N THR A 410 10.46 15.80 -12.70
CA THR A 410 9.09 15.69 -12.14
C THR A 410 8.09 14.85 -12.96
N THR A 411 8.13 13.54 -12.74
CA THR A 411 7.16 12.50 -13.17
C THR A 411 5.77 12.72 -12.55
N ARG A 412 4.96 13.56 -13.18
CA ARG A 412 3.49 13.44 -13.14
C ARG A 412 3.09 12.44 -14.22
N THR A 413 3.18 11.15 -13.94
CA THR A 413 2.77 10.12 -14.91
C THR A 413 1.24 10.05 -14.94
N LEU A 414 0.67 10.58 -16.03
CA LEU A 414 -0.59 10.22 -16.69
C LEU A 414 -1.78 9.89 -15.77
N LEU A 415 -2.52 10.94 -15.39
CA LEU A 415 -3.91 10.80 -14.99
C LEU A 415 -4.77 11.68 -15.87
N GLN A 416 -5.78 11.06 -16.45
CA GLN A 416 -6.85 11.75 -17.16
C GLN A 416 -7.70 12.46 -16.10
N VAL A 417 -7.28 13.67 -15.73
CA VAL A 417 -8.09 14.59 -14.94
C VAL A 417 -9.23 15.04 -15.85
N GLY A 418 -10.47 15.05 -15.35
CA GLY A 418 -11.67 15.42 -16.10
C GLY A 418 -11.58 16.82 -16.76
N PRO A 419 -12.61 17.21 -17.53
CA PRO A 419 -12.60 18.43 -18.34
C PRO A 419 -12.44 19.73 -17.54
N GLU A 420 -12.65 19.70 -16.21
CA GLU A 420 -12.48 20.83 -15.31
C GLU A 420 -11.52 20.47 -14.16
N PRO A 421 -10.22 20.78 -14.26
CA PRO A 421 -9.29 20.66 -13.14
C PRO A 421 -9.59 21.71 -12.07
N ALA A 422 -9.46 21.34 -10.80
CA ALA A 422 -9.83 22.18 -9.68
C ALA A 422 -8.86 23.35 -9.41
N ARG A 423 -9.41 24.32 -8.66
CA ARG A 423 -8.95 25.69 -8.36
C ARG A 423 -7.70 25.80 -7.45
N PHE A 424 -6.72 24.93 -7.59
CA PHE A 424 -5.45 25.06 -6.85
C PHE A 424 -4.30 25.44 -7.79
N PRO A 425 -4.09 26.74 -8.02
CA PRO A 425 -2.73 27.24 -8.08
C PRO A 425 -2.26 27.49 -6.65
N GLU A 426 -1.29 26.72 -6.15
CA GLU A 426 -0.50 27.24 -5.02
C GLU A 426 0.10 28.57 -5.47
N GLN A 427 -0.25 29.66 -4.79
CA GLN A 427 0.22 31.00 -5.10
C GLN A 427 1.35 31.35 -4.15
N ALA A 428 2.56 31.47 -4.68
CA ALA A 428 3.72 31.90 -3.92
C ALA A 428 4.26 33.21 -4.49
N ALA A 429 4.41 34.23 -3.66
CA ALA A 429 5.08 35.47 -4.06
C ALA A 429 6.61 35.28 -4.18
N ARG A 430 7.19 34.36 -3.40
CA ARG A 430 8.63 34.08 -3.32
C ARG A 430 8.92 32.59 -3.11
N PRO A 431 8.63 31.73 -4.09
CA PRO A 431 8.92 30.31 -3.98
C PRO A 431 10.44 30.08 -3.89
N LEU A 432 10.82 29.06 -3.13
CA LEU A 432 12.21 28.67 -2.91
C LEU A 432 12.46 27.31 -3.55
N LYS A 433 13.64 27.15 -4.15
CA LYS A 433 14.19 25.87 -4.60
C LYS A 433 15.17 25.39 -3.55
N ILE A 434 15.19 24.08 -3.33
CA ILE A 434 16.26 23.41 -2.61
C ILE A 434 16.98 22.57 -3.66
N ASP A 435 18.27 22.86 -3.87
CA ASP A 435 19.07 22.13 -4.86
C ASP A 435 19.56 20.77 -4.33
N GLU A 436 20.33 20.05 -5.14
CA GLU A 436 20.82 18.71 -4.81
C GLU A 436 21.78 18.70 -3.61
N SER A 437 22.38 19.84 -3.26
CA SER A 437 23.25 20.01 -2.10
C SER A 437 22.49 20.38 -0.82
N GLY A 438 21.17 20.58 -0.92
CA GLY A 438 20.34 21.08 0.18
C GLY A 438 20.41 22.60 0.34
N ALA A 439 21.06 23.33 -0.56
CA ALA A 439 21.12 24.77 -0.50
C ALA A 439 19.78 25.38 -0.91
N VAL A 440 19.29 26.34 -0.12
CA VAL A 440 18.05 27.06 -0.38
C VAL A 440 18.34 28.26 -1.27
N GLY A 441 17.77 28.24 -2.46
CA GLY A 441 17.83 29.33 -3.41
C GLY A 441 16.44 29.86 -3.79
N PRO A 442 16.34 31.01 -4.46
CA PRO A 442 15.12 31.39 -5.15
C PRO A 442 14.75 30.32 -6.19
N LEU A 443 13.45 30.13 -6.45
CA LEU A 443 13.02 29.28 -7.56
C LEU A 443 13.55 29.83 -8.89
N GLU A 444 14.46 29.10 -9.51
CA GLU A 444 14.87 29.32 -10.89
C GLU A 444 13.72 28.96 -11.82
N PHE A 445 13.39 29.86 -12.74
CA PHE A 445 12.23 29.73 -13.63
C PHE A 445 12.65 30.12 -15.04
N THR A 446 12.61 29.14 -15.95
CA THR A 446 12.78 29.38 -17.38
C THR A 446 11.41 29.42 -18.05
N ALA A 447 11.05 30.60 -18.58
CA ALA A 447 9.83 30.79 -19.34
C ALA A 447 9.93 30.06 -20.70
N LEU A 448 8.97 29.19 -20.98
CA LEU A 448 8.83 28.51 -22.27
C LEU A 448 7.81 29.19 -23.17
N LEU A 449 6.74 29.73 -22.57
CA LEU A 449 5.71 30.51 -23.26
C LEU A 449 5.46 31.80 -22.51
N VAL A 450 5.30 32.89 -23.25
CA VAL A 450 5.04 34.22 -22.70
C VAL A 450 3.83 34.83 -23.41
N SER A 451 2.79 35.16 -22.65
CA SER A 451 1.70 36.02 -23.10
C SER A 451 1.88 37.41 -22.49
N GLN A 452 2.01 38.43 -23.34
CA GLN A 452 2.14 39.84 -22.95
C GLN A 452 0.81 40.60 -22.99
N ARG A 453 -0.33 39.88 -23.13
CA ARG A 453 -1.64 40.52 -23.13
C ARG A 453 -2.09 40.71 -21.69
N ARG A 454 -2.53 41.93 -21.37
CA ARG A 454 -3.15 42.26 -20.09
C ARG A 454 -4.42 41.42 -19.91
N GLN A 455 -4.56 40.77 -18.76
CA GLN A 455 -5.73 39.98 -18.40
C GLN A 455 -6.19 40.37 -16.99
N CYS A 456 -7.49 40.49 -16.77
CA CYS A 456 -8.07 40.90 -15.50
C CYS A 456 -9.18 39.92 -15.11
N GLY A 457 -9.28 39.59 -13.81
CA GLY A 457 -10.21 38.57 -13.33
C GLY A 457 -9.72 37.16 -13.69
N GLU A 458 -10.26 36.60 -14.76
CA GLU A 458 -9.94 35.23 -15.21
C GLU A 458 -8.79 35.25 -16.22
N VAL A 459 -7.65 34.71 -15.82
CA VAL A 459 -6.41 34.68 -16.59
C VAL A 459 -6.28 33.37 -17.35
N ARG A 460 -6.31 33.47 -18.68
CA ARG A 460 -6.03 32.36 -19.59
C ARG A 460 -4.53 32.12 -19.69
N VAL A 461 -4.18 30.86 -19.55
CA VAL A 461 -2.80 30.36 -19.58
C VAL A 461 -2.55 29.79 -20.97
N PRO A 462 -1.43 30.16 -21.63
CA PRO A 462 -1.03 29.53 -22.88
C PRO A 462 -0.95 28.00 -22.77
N GLU A 463 -1.55 27.29 -23.72
CA GLU A 463 -1.47 25.83 -23.79
C GLU A 463 -0.05 25.39 -24.18
N LEU A 464 0.44 24.34 -23.52
CA LEU A 464 1.74 23.71 -23.78
C LEU A 464 1.52 22.20 -23.84
N ASP A 465 2.01 21.51 -24.87
CA ASP A 465 1.72 20.07 -25.08
C ASP A 465 2.53 19.12 -24.16
N ALA A 466 3.51 19.62 -23.40
CA ALA A 466 4.43 18.77 -22.64
C ALA A 466 4.74 19.27 -21.22
N GLY A 467 4.81 18.33 -20.27
CA GLY A 467 5.57 18.47 -19.02
C GLY A 467 5.12 19.52 -17.99
N VAL A 468 5.86 19.59 -16.89
CA VAL A 468 5.55 20.36 -15.67
C VAL A 468 5.52 21.87 -15.91
N ARG A 469 4.52 22.53 -15.30
CA ARG A 469 4.22 23.95 -15.51
C ARG A 469 4.28 24.69 -14.18
N VAL A 470 5.12 25.71 -14.10
CA VAL A 470 4.96 26.83 -13.17
C VAL A 470 4.48 28.01 -14.00
N ILE A 471 3.55 28.79 -13.46
CA ILE A 471 3.00 29.96 -14.12
C ILE A 471 3.45 31.18 -13.33
N ARG A 472 4.22 32.06 -13.96
CA ARG A 472 4.63 33.31 -13.35
C ARG A 472 3.70 34.41 -13.85
N LEU A 473 2.91 34.96 -12.94
CA LEU A 473 2.00 36.07 -13.15
C LEU A 473 2.67 37.37 -12.70
N ARG A 474 2.79 38.34 -13.61
CA ARG A 474 3.29 39.68 -13.27
C ARG A 474 2.11 40.63 -13.17
N ARG A 475 1.85 41.13 -11.96
CA ARG A 475 0.77 42.06 -11.65
C ARG A 475 1.14 43.48 -12.05
N GLU A 476 0.11 44.27 -12.33
CA GLU A 476 0.20 45.71 -12.48
C GLU A 476 0.83 46.33 -11.21
N GLY A 477 1.87 47.15 -11.37
CA GLY A 477 2.68 47.68 -10.25
C GLY A 477 3.89 46.82 -9.83
N GLY A 478 4.19 45.73 -10.54
CA GLY A 478 5.48 45.02 -10.46
C GLY A 478 5.53 43.80 -9.52
N GLY A 479 4.41 43.44 -8.88
CA GLY A 479 4.32 42.22 -8.07
C GLY A 479 4.40 40.95 -8.91
N ILE A 480 5.08 39.92 -8.41
CA ILE A 480 5.16 38.60 -9.05
C ILE A 480 4.43 37.59 -8.19
N THR A 481 3.61 36.76 -8.82
CA THR A 481 2.97 35.60 -8.19
C THR A 481 3.29 34.38 -9.03
N TYR A 482 3.84 33.35 -8.39
CA TYR A 482 4.02 32.05 -9.00
C TYR A 482 2.80 31.20 -8.68
N VAL A 483 2.32 30.51 -9.69
CA VAL A 483 1.14 29.66 -9.68
C VAL A 483 1.63 28.27 -10.07
N MET A 484 1.41 27.28 -9.20
CA MET A 484 1.76 25.88 -9.48
C MET A 484 0.49 25.11 -9.84
N PRO A 485 0.08 25.06 -11.12
CA PRO A 485 -1.12 24.34 -11.54
C PRO A 485 -0.98 22.82 -11.38
N PRO A 486 -2.09 22.10 -11.24
CA PRO A 486 -2.11 20.64 -11.22
C PRO A 486 -1.72 20.03 -12.58
N PRO A 487 -1.49 18.70 -12.67
CA PRO A 487 -1.26 18.04 -13.95
C PRO A 487 -2.52 18.12 -14.81
N GLY A 488 -2.38 18.46 -16.11
CA GLY A 488 -3.49 18.50 -17.07
C GLY A 488 -3.64 19.85 -17.78
N PRO A 489 -4.74 20.04 -18.55
CA PRO A 489 -5.11 21.34 -19.09
C PRO A 489 -5.24 22.35 -17.94
N VAL A 490 -4.68 23.55 -18.10
CA VAL A 490 -4.74 24.55 -17.02
C VAL A 490 -6.07 25.28 -17.12
N ALA A 491 -6.96 25.05 -16.15
CA ALA A 491 -8.16 25.86 -16.01
C ALA A 491 -7.76 27.35 -15.87
N PRO A 492 -8.59 28.29 -16.35
CA PRO A 492 -8.28 29.69 -16.20
C PRO A 492 -8.09 30.09 -14.73
N ILE A 493 -7.08 30.92 -14.46
CA ILE A 493 -6.69 31.30 -13.09
C ILE A 493 -7.46 32.56 -12.69
N VAL A 494 -8.23 32.48 -11.61
CA VAL A 494 -8.87 33.68 -11.04
C VAL A 494 -7.86 34.43 -10.18
N VAL A 495 -7.62 35.70 -10.49
CA VAL A 495 -6.78 36.60 -9.69
C VAL A 495 -7.68 37.64 -9.03
N ASP A 496 -7.82 37.58 -7.70
CA ASP A 496 -8.69 38.48 -6.95
C ASP A 496 -8.21 39.94 -7.06
N GLY A 497 -9.04 40.79 -7.68
CA GLY A 497 -8.90 42.24 -7.68
C GLY A 497 -7.69 42.83 -8.41
N ALA A 498 -6.90 42.04 -9.13
CA ALA A 498 -5.68 42.51 -9.82
C ALA A 498 -5.62 42.08 -11.29
N CYS A 499 -5.16 42.98 -12.15
CA CYS A 499 -4.78 42.66 -13.53
C CYS A 499 -3.35 42.10 -13.57
N VAL A 500 -3.11 41.18 -14.50
CA VAL A 500 -1.78 40.69 -14.84
C VAL A 500 -1.39 41.23 -16.21
N ASP A 501 -0.20 41.83 -16.29
CA ASP A 501 0.35 42.37 -17.54
C ASP A 501 1.08 41.31 -18.36
N ARG A 502 1.53 40.24 -17.68
CA ARG A 502 2.30 39.17 -18.28
C ARG A 502 2.01 37.84 -17.61
N VAL A 503 1.77 36.82 -18.43
CA VAL A 503 1.62 35.43 -18.02
C VAL A 503 2.74 34.63 -18.66
N GLU A 504 3.55 33.95 -17.85
CA GLU A 504 4.65 33.13 -18.33
C GLU A 504 4.45 31.71 -17.86
N VAL A 505 4.54 30.75 -18.78
CA VAL A 505 4.49 29.32 -18.49
C VAL A 505 5.90 28.78 -18.66
N GLY A 506 6.41 28.09 -17.65
CA GLY A 506 7.80 27.66 -17.63
C GLY A 506 8.06 26.45 -16.75
N ILE A 507 9.29 25.94 -16.78
CA ILE A 507 9.73 24.79 -15.99
C ILE A 507 10.61 25.31 -14.84
N PRO A 508 10.44 24.80 -13.61
CA PRO A 508 11.31 25.12 -12.50
C PRO A 508 12.69 24.44 -12.61
N GLY A 509 13.76 25.15 -12.27
CA GLY A 509 15.08 24.57 -12.04
C GLY A 509 15.98 24.36 -13.27
N ARG A 510 15.69 25.04 -14.39
CA ARG A 510 16.62 25.22 -15.52
C ARG A 510 16.84 26.69 -15.79
#